data_AF-A0A327YX44-F1
#
_entry.id   AF-A0A327YX44-F1
#
_cell.length_a   1.000
_cell.length_b   1.000
_cell.length_c   1.000
_cell.angle_alpha   90.00
_cell.angle_beta   90.00
_cell.angle_gamma   90.00
#
_symmetry.space_group_name_H-M   'P 1'
#
loop_
_entity.id
_entity.type
_entity.pdbx_description
1 polymer ?
#
loop_
_entity_poly.entity_id
_entity_poly.type
_entity_poly.pdbx_seq_one_letter_code
_entity_poly.pdbx_strand_id
1 'polypeptide(L)'
;MKGKIIALLFIITLTSFKLGSGTAFLTCKSDSGRTEFNAELQDITGILEKAELRIDQTKMKYTAEESHIIFDPKNGILTLYIEDETTSDYPNHKYLKFWSIPSSFKIIKDEGHHQIYEFKAIIEGTEPRKNKENHTPKIVLNCKLEYEI
;
A
#
# COMPACT_ATOMS: atom_id res chain seq x y z
N MET A 1 -46.20 55.96 -3.80
CA MET A 1 -44.85 55.50 -3.43
C MET A 1 -44.80 53.98 -3.52
N LYS A 2 -44.10 53.43 -4.51
CA LYS A 2 -43.86 51.99 -4.67
C LYS A 2 -42.35 51.79 -4.66
N GLY A 3 -41.77 51.42 -3.52
CA GLY A 3 -40.38 51.03 -3.41
C GLY A 3 -40.31 49.52 -3.22
N LYS A 4 -40.07 48.78 -4.31
CA LYS A 4 -39.70 47.36 -4.22
C LYS A 4 -38.20 47.30 -3.93
N ILE A 5 -37.82 46.90 -2.73
CA ILE A 5 -36.44 46.53 -2.41
C ILE A 5 -36.26 45.10 -2.91
N ILE A 6 -35.44 44.95 -3.95
CA ILE A 6 -35.00 43.66 -4.49
C ILE A 6 -33.49 43.57 -4.29
N ALA A 7 -33.06 42.36 -3.91
CA ALA A 7 -31.71 41.80 -3.99
C ALA A 7 -30.70 42.31 -2.93
N LEU A 8 -29.78 41.50 -2.44
CA LEU A 8 -29.12 40.36 -3.07
C LEU A 8 -28.60 39.41 -1.98
N LEU A 9 -29.17 38.21 -1.89
CA LEU A 9 -28.68 37.17 -0.98
C LEU A 9 -27.52 36.44 -1.69
N PHE A 10 -26.29 36.89 -1.46
CA PHE A 10 -25.08 36.19 -1.90
C PHE A 10 -24.89 34.93 -1.04
N ILE A 11 -25.60 33.85 -1.38
CA ILE A 11 -25.30 32.53 -0.83
C ILE A 11 -24.03 32.05 -1.54
N ILE A 12 -22.89 32.30 -0.91
CA ILE A 12 -21.63 31.67 -1.26
C ILE A 12 -21.76 30.21 -0.83
N THR A 13 -22.22 29.33 -1.72
CA THR A 13 -22.06 27.88 -1.53
C THR A 13 -20.59 27.55 -1.80
N LEU A 14 -19.77 27.69 -0.76
CA LEU A 14 -18.52 26.96 -0.62
C LEU A 14 -18.87 25.48 -0.64
N THR A 15 -18.92 24.89 -1.83
CA THR A 15 -18.86 23.44 -1.96
C THR A 15 -17.43 23.07 -1.61
N SER A 16 -17.22 22.71 -0.36
CA SER A 16 -16.02 21.99 0.06
C SER A 16 -15.95 20.74 -0.82
N PHE A 17 -15.08 20.73 -1.82
CA PHE A 17 -14.65 19.50 -2.46
C PHE A 17 -14.07 18.65 -1.34
N LYS A 18 -14.84 17.68 -0.85
CA LYS A 18 -14.25 16.57 -0.10
C LYS A 18 -13.37 15.84 -1.10
N LEU A 19 -12.07 16.14 -1.09
CA LEU A 19 -11.11 15.14 -1.55
C LEU A 19 -11.34 13.92 -0.67
N GLY A 20 -11.92 12.87 -1.25
CA GLY A 20 -12.07 11.59 -0.56
C GLY A 20 -10.69 11.00 -0.28
N SER A 21 -10.54 10.33 0.85
CA SER A 21 -9.40 9.46 1.11
C SER A 21 -9.84 8.05 0.74
N GLY A 22 -9.01 7.36 -0.05
CA GLY A 22 -9.26 6.00 -0.51
C GLY A 22 -8.25 5.01 0.08
N THR A 23 -8.63 3.74 0.16
CA THR A 23 -7.68 2.65 0.47
C THR A 23 -7.12 2.12 -0.84
N ALA A 24 -5.80 2.10 -0.96
CA ALA A 24 -5.10 1.40 -2.02
C ALA A 24 -4.77 -0.03 -1.59
N PHE A 25 -5.04 -0.99 -2.47
CA PHE A 25 -4.81 -2.41 -2.25
C PHE A 25 -3.59 -2.86 -3.05
N LEU A 26 -2.54 -3.29 -2.34
CA LEU A 26 -1.38 -3.94 -2.92
C LEU A 26 -1.56 -5.45 -2.77
N THR A 27 -1.64 -6.17 -3.89
CA THR A 27 -1.74 -7.62 -3.94
C THR A 27 -0.57 -8.18 -4.74
N CYS A 28 0.24 -9.04 -4.12
CA CYS A 28 1.43 -9.60 -4.72
C CYS A 28 1.51 -11.12 -4.56
N LYS A 29 2.04 -11.80 -5.58
CA LYS A 29 2.21 -13.26 -5.58
C LYS A 29 3.46 -13.71 -6.34
N SER A 30 4.19 -14.68 -5.79
CA SER A 30 5.32 -15.30 -6.50
C SER A 30 4.85 -16.16 -7.67
N ASP A 31 5.72 -16.44 -8.64
CA ASP A 31 5.39 -17.28 -9.81
C ASP A 31 4.87 -18.66 -9.40
N SER A 32 5.40 -19.23 -8.30
CA SER A 32 4.95 -20.52 -7.78
C SER A 32 3.65 -20.44 -6.95
N GLY A 33 3.20 -19.22 -6.63
CA GLY A 33 2.06 -18.96 -5.76
C GLY A 33 2.26 -19.33 -4.28
N ARG A 34 3.49 -19.66 -3.88
CA ARG A 34 3.82 -20.07 -2.51
C ARG A 34 3.98 -18.87 -1.59
N THR A 35 4.36 -17.73 -2.14
CA THR A 35 4.51 -16.48 -1.40
C THR A 35 3.46 -15.50 -1.87
N GLU A 36 2.71 -14.96 -0.94
CA GLU A 36 1.75 -13.88 -1.17
C GLU A 36 2.03 -12.75 -0.18
N PHE A 37 1.94 -11.52 -0.67
CA PHE A 37 2.05 -10.34 0.16
C PHE A 37 0.88 -9.41 -0.17
N ASN A 38 0.14 -9.00 0.85
CA ASN A 38 -0.98 -8.09 0.70
C ASN A 38 -0.81 -6.90 1.65
N ALA A 39 -1.12 -5.69 1.19
CA ALA A 39 -1.12 -4.50 2.02
C ALA A 39 -2.25 -3.54 1.65
N GLU A 40 -2.74 -2.82 2.64
CA GLU A 40 -3.73 -1.74 2.53
C GLU A 40 -3.01 -0.41 2.85
N LEU A 41 -3.02 0.55 1.92
CA LEU A 41 -2.32 1.83 2.05
C LEU A 41 -3.34 2.96 1.90
N GLN A 42 -3.45 3.84 2.88
CA GLN A 42 -4.28 5.04 2.74
C GLN A 42 -3.66 5.96 1.68
N ASP A 43 -4.43 6.35 0.66
CA ASP A 43 -4.02 7.27 -0.40
C ASP A 43 -2.68 6.89 -1.10
N ILE A 44 -2.38 5.58 -1.17
CA ILE A 44 -1.12 4.97 -1.65
C ILE A 44 0.12 5.32 -0.82
N THR A 45 0.31 6.59 -0.46
CA THR A 45 1.51 7.11 0.22
C THR A 45 1.26 7.54 1.67
N GLY A 46 0.04 7.41 2.15
CA GLY A 46 -0.35 7.73 3.51
C GLY A 46 0.06 6.62 4.48
N ILE A 47 -0.87 6.22 5.34
CA ILE A 47 -0.64 5.25 6.40
C ILE A 47 -0.75 3.84 5.83
N LEU A 48 0.18 2.95 6.17
CA LEU A 48 -0.03 1.52 6.01
C LEU A 48 -1.10 1.09 7.03
N GLU A 49 -2.26 0.62 6.57
CA GLU A 49 -3.35 0.23 7.45
C GLU A 49 -3.16 -1.21 7.93
N LYS A 50 -2.80 -2.12 7.00
CA LYS A 50 -2.54 -3.54 7.27
C LYS A 50 -1.51 -4.09 6.28
N ALA A 51 -0.72 -5.07 6.72
CA ALA A 51 0.02 -5.94 5.81
C ALA A 51 0.03 -7.39 6.27
N GLU A 52 0.06 -8.32 5.32
CA GLU A 52 0.20 -9.75 5.58
C GLU A 52 1.19 -10.38 4.58
N LEU A 53 2.25 -11.00 5.10
CA LEU A 53 3.13 -11.89 4.35
C LEU A 53 2.71 -13.33 4.63
N ARG A 54 2.45 -14.10 3.57
CA ARG A 54 2.18 -15.52 3.63
C ARG A 54 3.22 -16.28 2.84
N ILE A 55 3.85 -17.27 3.46
CA ILE A 55 4.74 -18.23 2.78
C ILE A 55 4.23 -19.62 3.09
N ASP A 56 3.92 -20.38 2.05
CA ASP A 56 3.21 -21.66 2.13
C ASP A 56 1.87 -21.46 2.88
N GLN A 57 1.65 -22.11 4.03
CA GLN A 57 0.45 -21.95 4.85
C GLN A 57 0.66 -21.04 6.06
N THR A 58 1.87 -20.51 6.26
CA THR A 58 2.21 -19.71 7.44
C THR A 58 2.10 -18.23 7.12
N LYS A 59 1.47 -17.48 8.02
CA LYS A 59 1.18 -16.05 7.86
C LYS A 59 1.89 -15.23 8.92
N MET A 60 2.32 -14.05 8.53
CA MET A 60 2.81 -13.00 9.41
C MET A 60 2.05 -11.72 9.08
N LYS A 61 1.36 -11.17 10.08
CA LYS A 61 0.63 -9.92 9.97
C LYS A 61 1.43 -8.80 10.57
N TYR A 62 1.30 -7.61 10.02
CA TYR A 62 1.94 -6.40 10.54
C TYR A 62 0.88 -5.37 10.90
N THR A 63 1.03 -4.72 12.06
CA THR A 63 0.13 -3.67 12.58
C THR A 63 0.52 -2.26 12.16
N ALA A 64 1.64 -2.13 11.42
CA ALA A 64 2.03 -0.93 10.70
C ALA A 64 2.36 0.31 11.55
N GLU A 65 2.67 0.12 12.84
CA GLU A 65 3.03 1.21 13.76
C GLU A 65 4.25 2.00 13.26
N GLU A 66 5.26 1.31 12.75
CA GLU A 66 6.42 1.92 12.11
C GLU A 66 6.52 1.45 10.65
N SER A 67 6.15 2.34 9.73
CA SER A 67 6.26 2.08 8.30
C SER A 67 6.73 3.29 7.52
N HIS A 68 7.47 3.01 6.44
CA HIS A 68 7.96 4.01 5.50
C HIS A 68 7.60 3.58 4.08
N ILE A 69 6.87 4.44 3.38
CA ILE A 69 6.42 4.21 2.02
C ILE A 69 6.98 5.31 1.13
N ILE A 70 7.57 4.93 0.00
CA ILE A 70 7.96 5.85 -1.07
C ILE A 70 7.29 5.37 -2.33
N PHE A 71 6.56 6.27 -2.99
CA PHE A 71 5.88 6.00 -4.25
C PHE A 71 6.20 7.08 -5.26
N ASP A 72 6.78 6.66 -6.37
CA ASP A 72 7.01 7.50 -7.54
C ASP A 72 6.72 6.66 -8.79
N PRO A 73 5.46 6.64 -9.27
CA PRO A 73 5.06 5.80 -10.39
C PRO A 73 5.72 6.23 -11.71
N LYS A 74 6.17 7.49 -11.83
CA LYS A 74 6.86 7.96 -13.04
C LYS A 74 8.23 7.31 -13.20
N ASN A 75 8.89 7.03 -12.08
CA ASN A 75 10.17 6.33 -12.03
C ASN A 75 10.02 4.83 -11.71
N GLY A 76 8.79 4.32 -11.62
CA GLY A 76 8.49 2.92 -11.32
C GLY A 76 8.89 2.49 -9.91
N ILE A 77 8.87 3.43 -8.95
CA ILE A 77 9.28 3.20 -7.56
C ILE A 77 8.05 2.99 -6.68
N LEU A 78 8.02 1.86 -5.99
CA LEU A 78 7.24 1.64 -4.79
C LEU A 78 8.13 0.91 -3.80
N THR A 79 8.40 1.52 -2.65
CA THR A 79 9.12 0.87 -1.55
C THR A 79 8.29 0.86 -0.29
N LEU A 80 8.33 -0.24 0.45
CA LEU A 80 7.77 -0.32 1.79
C LEU A 80 8.85 -0.86 2.73
N TYR A 81 9.04 -0.18 3.85
CA TYR A 81 9.70 -0.72 5.03
C TYR A 81 8.67 -0.80 6.14
N ILE A 82 8.61 -1.93 6.81
CA ILE A 82 7.71 -2.17 7.95
C ILE A 82 8.56 -2.74 9.08
N GLU A 83 8.42 -2.15 10.24
CA GLU A 83 8.94 -2.65 11.50
C GLU A 83 7.78 -2.78 12.48
N ASP A 84 7.78 -3.85 13.26
CA ASP A 84 6.68 -4.19 14.14
C ASP A 84 7.21 -4.85 15.41
N GLU A 85 6.41 -4.84 16.47
CA GLU A 85 6.79 -5.35 17.77
C GLU A 85 7.19 -6.84 17.69
N THR A 86 8.22 -7.19 18.46
CA THR A 86 8.63 -8.58 18.65
C THR A 86 7.56 -9.35 19.41
N THR A 87 7.33 -10.61 19.01
CA THR A 87 6.41 -11.50 19.72
C THR A 87 7.16 -12.72 20.25
N SER A 88 6.51 -13.59 21.03
CA SER A 88 7.10 -14.87 21.44
C SER A 88 7.50 -15.76 20.26
N ASP A 89 6.80 -15.65 19.14
CA ASP A 89 7.14 -16.35 17.90
C ASP A 89 8.29 -15.66 17.12
N TYR A 90 8.52 -14.36 17.35
CA TYR A 90 9.55 -13.54 16.68
C TYR A 90 10.27 -12.64 17.68
N PRO A 91 11.13 -13.20 18.57
CA PRO A 91 11.61 -12.51 19.76
C PRO A 91 12.70 -11.45 19.51
N ASN A 92 13.32 -11.46 18.34
CA ASN A 92 14.45 -10.57 18.04
C ASN A 92 14.03 -9.36 17.22
N HIS A 93 13.36 -9.60 16.09
CA HIS A 93 13.00 -8.54 15.15
C HIS A 93 11.91 -9.00 14.18
N LYS A 94 10.89 -8.18 13.98
CA LYS A 94 9.80 -8.41 13.03
C LYS A 94 9.78 -7.28 12.02
N TYR A 95 10.27 -7.56 10.81
CA TYR A 95 10.41 -6.55 9.77
C TYR A 95 10.04 -7.07 8.39
N LEU A 96 9.85 -6.13 7.46
CA LEU A 96 9.64 -6.38 6.05
C LEU A 96 10.22 -5.25 5.22
N LYS A 97 10.92 -5.62 4.14
CA LYS A 97 11.41 -4.72 3.10
C LYS A 97 10.81 -5.15 1.78
N PHE A 98 10.31 -4.17 1.04
CA PHE A 98 9.70 -4.36 -0.25
C PHE A 98 10.18 -3.25 -1.17
N TRP A 99 10.56 -3.60 -2.40
CA TRP A 99 10.83 -2.59 -3.42
C TRP A 99 10.45 -3.11 -4.80
N SER A 100 9.81 -2.26 -5.60
CA SER A 100 9.52 -2.52 -7.00
C SER A 100 10.81 -2.69 -7.81
N ILE A 101 10.71 -3.44 -8.91
CA ILE A 101 11.72 -3.52 -9.96
C ILE A 101 11.31 -2.49 -11.03
N PRO A 102 11.99 -1.33 -11.14
CA PRO A 102 11.51 -0.20 -11.95
C PRO A 102 11.22 -0.56 -13.41
N SER A 103 12.06 -1.40 -14.02
CA SER A 103 11.93 -1.81 -15.41
C SER A 103 10.69 -2.68 -15.70
N SER A 104 10.00 -3.16 -14.67
CA SER A 104 8.79 -3.98 -14.81
C SER A 104 7.50 -3.18 -14.60
N PHE A 105 7.60 -1.90 -14.25
CA PHE A 105 6.48 -1.09 -13.83
C PHE A 105 5.61 -0.65 -15.01
N LYS A 106 4.30 -0.83 -14.87
CA LYS A 106 3.30 -0.49 -15.88
C LYS A 106 2.14 0.24 -15.23
N ILE A 107 1.78 1.36 -15.83
CA ILE A 107 0.53 2.07 -15.52
C ILE A 107 -0.55 1.42 -16.37
N ILE A 108 -1.49 0.73 -15.73
CA ILE A 108 -2.62 0.09 -16.40
C ILE A 108 -3.77 1.08 -16.52
N LYS A 109 -4.00 1.86 -15.45
CA LYS A 109 -5.03 2.88 -15.37
C LYS A 109 -4.52 4.06 -14.53
N ASP A 110 -4.77 5.27 -14.99
CA ASP A 110 -4.46 6.52 -14.26
C ASP A 110 -5.55 7.54 -14.56
N GLU A 111 -6.74 7.26 -14.05
CA GLU A 111 -7.85 8.21 -14.03
C GLU A 111 -7.86 8.87 -12.65
N GLY A 112 -8.18 10.16 -12.55
CA GLY A 112 -7.98 10.93 -11.31
C GLY A 112 -8.67 10.42 -10.04
N HIS A 113 -9.57 9.44 -10.14
CA HIS A 113 -10.27 8.76 -9.05
C HIS A 113 -10.02 7.24 -9.02
N HIS A 114 -9.27 6.69 -9.98
CA HIS A 114 -8.99 5.26 -10.07
C HIS A 114 -7.66 5.01 -10.78
N GLN A 115 -6.69 4.50 -10.02
CA GLN A 115 -5.35 4.16 -10.49
C GLN A 115 -5.07 2.67 -10.33
N ILE A 116 -4.49 2.05 -11.36
CA ILE A 116 -4.06 0.66 -11.35
C ILE A 116 -2.64 0.57 -11.91
N TYR A 117 -1.76 -0.09 -11.15
CA TYR A 117 -0.38 -0.34 -11.53
C TYR A 117 -0.07 -1.83 -11.45
N GLU A 118 0.74 -2.32 -12.38
CA GLU A 118 1.29 -3.68 -12.36
C GLU A 118 2.81 -3.62 -12.42
N PHE A 119 3.48 -4.40 -11.59
CA PHE A 119 4.94 -4.45 -11.54
C PHE A 119 5.42 -5.73 -10.87
N LYS A 120 6.71 -6.03 -11.03
CA LYS A 120 7.41 -6.98 -10.17
C LYS A 120 8.05 -6.26 -9.01
N ALA A 121 8.15 -6.93 -7.86
CA ALA A 121 8.83 -6.42 -6.68
C ALA A 121 9.66 -7.51 -6.02
N ILE A 122 10.65 -7.09 -5.23
CA ILE A 122 11.39 -7.98 -4.35
C ILE A 122 10.90 -7.76 -2.92
N ILE A 123 10.71 -8.85 -2.20
CA ILE A 123 10.42 -8.86 -0.78
C ILE A 123 11.51 -9.61 -0.01
N GLU A 124 11.89 -9.09 1.15
CA GLU A 124 12.70 -9.78 2.17
C GLU A 124 12.21 -9.33 3.56
N GLY A 125 12.32 -10.19 4.57
CA GLY A 125 11.78 -9.87 5.89
C GLY A 125 12.01 -10.99 6.89
N THR A 126 11.37 -10.88 8.05
CA THR A 126 11.35 -11.97 9.03
C THR A 126 10.68 -13.21 8.45
N GLU A 127 11.29 -14.37 8.65
CA GLU A 127 10.79 -15.64 8.14
C GLU A 127 9.64 -16.17 9.01
N PRO A 128 8.42 -16.35 8.46
CA PRO A 128 7.28 -16.83 9.23
C PRO A 128 7.39 -18.31 9.65
N ARG A 129 8.24 -19.12 9.01
CA ARG A 129 8.30 -20.57 9.24
C ARG A 129 9.34 -20.91 10.33
N LYS A 130 8.89 -21.51 11.43
CA LYS A 130 9.71 -21.85 12.62
C LYS A 130 10.96 -22.72 12.37
N ASN A 131 11.01 -23.48 11.27
CA ASN A 131 12.10 -24.41 10.94
C ASN A 131 13.02 -23.89 9.82
N LYS A 132 13.15 -22.57 9.71
CA LYS A 132 13.96 -21.88 8.70
C LYS A 132 14.86 -20.84 9.36
N GLU A 133 15.75 -20.26 8.57
CA GLU A 133 16.55 -19.08 8.97
C GLU A 133 15.64 -17.96 9.47
N ASN A 134 16.17 -17.02 10.27
CA ASN A 134 15.36 -15.92 10.83
C ASN A 134 14.82 -14.94 9.77
N HIS A 135 15.39 -14.95 8.56
CA HIS A 135 15.02 -14.06 7.47
C HIS A 135 14.67 -14.85 6.21
N THR A 136 13.70 -14.33 5.45
CA THR A 136 13.36 -14.87 4.14
C THR A 136 14.48 -14.57 3.15
N PRO A 137 14.72 -15.44 2.15
CA PRO A 137 15.51 -15.03 0.99
C PRO A 137 14.76 -13.91 0.25
N LYS A 138 15.49 -13.18 -0.62
CA LYS A 138 14.85 -12.25 -1.57
C LYS A 138 13.93 -13.02 -2.51
N ILE A 139 12.64 -12.70 -2.48
CA ILE A 139 11.62 -13.35 -3.32
C ILE A 139 11.08 -12.33 -4.31
N VAL A 140 11.03 -12.69 -5.58
CA VAL A 140 10.40 -11.87 -6.62
C VAL A 140 8.90 -12.18 -6.65
N LEU A 141 8.08 -11.12 -6.60
CA LEU A 141 6.63 -11.18 -6.67
C LEU A 141 6.12 -10.42 -7.90
N ASN A 142 4.99 -10.87 -8.45
CA ASN A 142 4.18 -10.11 -9.39
C ASN A 142 3.09 -9.38 -8.59
N CYS A 143 2.95 -8.09 -8.78
CA CYS A 143 2.15 -7.20 -7.95
C CYS A 143 1.15 -6.40 -8.77
N LYS A 144 -0.02 -6.18 -8.18
CA LYS A 144 -1.03 -5.20 -8.60
C LYS A 144 -1.24 -4.21 -7.45
N LEU A 145 -1.14 -2.92 -7.72
CA LEU A 145 -1.55 -1.84 -6.83
C LEU A 145 -2.79 -1.18 -7.42
N GLU A 146 -3.88 -1.13 -6.68
CA GLU A 146 -5.16 -0.56 -7.12
C GLU A 146 -5.65 0.43 -6.09
N TYR A 147 -6.00 1.64 -6.53
CA TYR A 147 -6.46 2.74 -5.70
C TYR A 147 -7.68 3.38 -6.33
N GLU A 148 -8.73 3.60 -5.53
CA GLU A 148 -9.98 4.20 -5.97
C GLU A 148 -10.53 5.14 -4.88
N ILE A 149 -11.04 6.30 -5.29
CA ILE A 149 -11.63 7.36 -4.42
C ILE A 149 -13.08 7.64 -4.82
#